data_AF-A0A6N2TUP6-F1
#
_entry.id   AF-A0A6N2TUP6-F1
#
_cell.length_a   1.000
_cell.length_b   1.000
_cell.length_c   1.000
_cell.angle_alpha   90.00
_cell.angle_beta   90.00
_cell.angle_gamma   90.00
#
_symmetry.space_group_name_H-M   'P 1'
#
loop_
_entity.id
_entity.type
_entity.pdbx_description
1 polymer ?
#
loop_
_entity_poly.entity_id
_entity_poly.type
_entity_poly.pdbx_seq_one_letter_code
_entity_poly.pdbx_strand_id
1 'polypeptide(L)'
;MQTIDRGSFILGMTTAFCECVAGECKRAAFTPPCTPQDAALVKDEVERIITEQGCLYHFEENPELPEKSRVCWWVIAKFEDVLAGYRALRGRGLNVCWEFGAFAPYLGYNLAFGEGADKVKPRRREEKRGVDTVGRVLFPNGGWPPPKPEGM
;
A
#
# COMPACT_ATOMS: atom_id res chain seq x y z
N MET A 1 6.10 10.49 26.08
CA MET A 1 5.37 9.69 25.07
C MET A 1 6.42 8.92 24.29
N GLN A 2 6.42 7.59 24.34
CA GLN A 2 7.35 6.81 23.50
C GLN A 2 6.92 6.99 22.04
N THR A 3 7.83 7.48 21.20
CA THR A 3 7.60 7.60 19.77
C THR A 3 7.52 6.19 19.19
N ILE A 4 6.44 5.87 18.47
CA ILE A 4 6.34 4.60 17.74
C ILE A 4 7.51 4.53 16.76
N ASP A 5 8.32 3.48 16.87
CA ASP A 5 9.42 3.23 15.93
C ASP A 5 8.87 2.97 14.52
N ARG A 6 9.42 3.68 13.52
CA ARG A 6 8.92 3.64 12.13
C ARG A 6 9.14 2.27 11.51
N GLY A 7 10.30 1.65 11.75
CA GLY A 7 10.62 0.33 11.24
C GLY A 7 9.63 -0.71 11.75
N SER A 8 9.45 -0.77 13.06
CA SER A 8 8.49 -1.65 13.73
C SER A 8 7.06 -1.44 13.24
N PHE A 9 6.66 -0.19 13.01
CA PHE A 9 5.35 0.12 12.44
C PHE A 9 5.20 -0.41 11.00
N ILE A 10 6.21 -0.21 10.15
CA ILE A 10 6.19 -0.70 8.77
C ILE A 10 6.09 -2.22 8.77
N LEU A 11 6.94 -2.92 9.53
CA LEU A 11 6.96 -4.38 9.61
C LEU A 11 5.64 -4.94 10.13
N GLY A 12 5.11 -4.40 11.24
CA GLY A 12 3.85 -4.86 11.81
C GLY A 12 2.66 -4.69 10.87
N MET A 13 2.59 -3.55 10.16
CA MET A 13 1.55 -3.32 9.16
C MET A 13 1.73 -4.19 7.91
N THR A 14 2.97 -4.44 7.47
CA THR A 14 3.27 -5.38 6.40
C THR A 14 2.73 -6.77 6.74
N THR A 15 3.01 -7.29 7.94
CA THR A 15 2.48 -8.58 8.39
C THR A 15 0.95 -8.62 8.33
N ALA A 16 0.27 -7.61 8.88
CA ALA A 16 -1.19 -7.55 8.87
C ALA A 16 -1.77 -7.50 7.44
N PHE A 17 -1.11 -6.80 6.51
CA PHE A 17 -1.54 -6.75 5.11
C PHE A 17 -1.26 -8.04 4.37
N CYS A 18 -0.12 -8.70 4.62
CA CYS A 18 0.16 -10.03 4.09
C CYS A 18 -0.90 -11.03 4.54
N GLU A 19 -1.28 -11.06 5.82
CA GLU A 19 -2.33 -11.95 6.32
C GLU A 19 -3.67 -11.73 5.61
N CYS A 20 -4.04 -10.46 5.38
CA CYS A 20 -5.26 -10.13 4.62
C CYS A 20 -5.21 -10.64 3.18
N VAL A 21 -4.04 -10.55 2.51
CA VAL A 21 -3.88 -10.98 1.12
C VAL A 21 -3.76 -12.50 1.03
N ALA A 22 -3.00 -13.12 1.92
CA ALA A 22 -2.82 -14.56 2.01
C ALA A 22 -4.13 -15.28 2.31
N GLY A 23 -4.96 -14.71 3.19
CA GLY A 23 -6.31 -15.20 3.51
C GLY A 23 -7.39 -14.76 2.53
N GLU A 24 -7.02 -14.18 1.38
CA GLU A 24 -7.92 -13.78 0.29
C GLU A 24 -8.99 -12.73 0.67
N CYS A 25 -8.87 -12.12 1.85
CA CYS A 25 -9.66 -10.94 2.24
C CYS A 25 -9.33 -9.71 1.40
N LYS A 26 -8.20 -9.73 0.66
CA LYS A 26 -7.77 -8.73 -0.31
C LYS A 26 -7.11 -9.39 -1.52
N ARG A 27 -7.33 -8.82 -2.70
CA ARG A 27 -6.62 -9.21 -3.93
C ARG A 27 -5.18 -8.69 -3.93
N ALA A 28 -5.01 -7.42 -3.56
CA ALA A 28 -3.71 -6.80 -3.33
C ALA A 28 -3.76 -5.80 -2.18
N ALA A 29 -2.59 -5.52 -1.62
CA ALA A 29 -2.36 -4.48 -0.62
C ALA A 29 -1.04 -3.76 -0.88
N PHE A 30 -0.85 -2.63 -0.23
CA PHE A 30 0.46 -1.98 -0.16
C PHE A 30 0.98 -2.09 1.26
N THR A 31 2.30 -2.26 1.42
CA THR A 31 2.94 -1.89 2.68
C THR A 31 2.67 -0.41 2.97
N PRO A 32 2.80 0.05 4.23
CA PRO A 32 2.75 1.47 4.50
C PRO A 32 3.74 2.22 3.59
N PRO A 33 3.33 3.32 2.94
CA PRO A 33 4.24 4.14 2.17
C PRO A 33 5.36 4.67 3.07
N CYS A 34 6.60 4.49 2.66
CA CYS A 34 7.78 4.81 3.46
C CYS A 34 8.81 5.59 2.63
N THR A 35 9.78 6.24 3.28
CA THR A 35 10.85 6.92 2.53
C THR A 35 11.82 5.90 1.93
N PRO A 36 12.62 6.26 0.92
CA PRO A 36 13.69 5.38 0.42
C PRO A 36 14.65 4.91 1.52
N GLN A 37 14.92 5.75 2.51
CA GLN A 37 15.76 5.41 3.67
C GLN A 37 15.08 4.38 4.57
N ASP A 38 13.80 4.57 4.90
CA ASP A 38 13.03 3.58 5.65
C ASP A 38 13.01 2.24 4.89
N ALA A 39 12.73 2.28 3.58
CA ALA A 39 12.68 1.10 2.71
C ALA A 39 14.00 0.33 2.73
N ALA A 40 15.14 1.02 2.63
CA ALA A 40 16.46 0.40 2.69
C ALA A 40 16.72 -0.32 4.04
N LEU A 41 16.18 0.21 5.14
CA LEU A 41 16.35 -0.37 6.47
C LEU A 41 15.49 -1.63 6.69
N VAL A 42 14.29 -1.68 6.09
CA VAL A 42 13.32 -2.77 6.34
C VAL A 42 13.19 -3.76 5.19
N LYS A 43 13.85 -3.53 4.05
CA LYS A 43 13.68 -4.28 2.80
C LYS A 43 13.71 -5.79 2.99
N ASP A 44 14.81 -6.30 3.54
CA ASP A 44 15.03 -7.75 3.67
C ASP A 44 13.93 -8.40 4.52
N GLU A 45 13.53 -7.74 5.60
CA GLU A 45 12.52 -8.24 6.52
C GLU A 45 11.10 -8.14 5.94
N VAL A 46 10.79 -7.06 5.21
CA VAL A 46 9.52 -6.93 4.47
C VAL A 46 9.40 -8.03 3.44
N GLU A 47 10.43 -8.25 2.63
CA GLU A 47 10.43 -9.26 1.57
C GLU A 47 10.37 -10.68 2.14
N ARG A 48 11.04 -10.93 3.28
CA ARG A 48 10.92 -12.17 4.04
C ARG A 48 9.49 -12.42 4.51
N ILE A 49 8.86 -11.45 5.18
CA ILE A 49 7.47 -11.55 5.67
C ILE A 49 6.51 -11.85 4.52
N ILE A 50 6.62 -11.15 3.40
CA ILE A 50 5.73 -11.36 2.25
C ILE A 50 5.90 -12.78 1.69
N THR A 51 7.14 -13.23 1.54
CA THR A 51 7.48 -14.55 1.00
C THR A 51 7.00 -15.68 1.93
N GLU A 52 7.22 -15.56 3.24
CA GLU A 52 6.79 -16.55 4.25
C GLU A 52 5.27 -16.72 4.30
N GLN A 53 4.52 -15.65 4.03
CA GLN A 53 3.06 -15.68 3.93
C GLN A 53 2.55 -16.22 2.57
N GLY A 54 3.45 -16.68 1.69
CA GLY A 54 3.12 -17.22 0.37
C GLY A 54 2.44 -16.19 -0.54
N CYS A 55 2.87 -14.93 -0.44
CA CYS A 55 2.42 -13.81 -1.28
C CYS A 55 3.51 -13.40 -2.27
N LEU A 56 3.09 -12.78 -3.36
CA LEU A 56 3.94 -12.15 -4.38
C LEU A 56 4.13 -10.68 -4.06
N TYR A 57 5.22 -10.09 -4.56
CA TYR A 57 5.40 -8.64 -4.45
C TYR A 57 6.07 -7.94 -5.63
N HIS A 58 5.90 -6.62 -5.65
CA HIS A 58 6.67 -5.69 -6.47
C HIS A 58 7.03 -4.47 -5.63
N PHE A 59 8.30 -4.06 -5.67
CA PHE A 59 8.74 -2.84 -5.00
C PHE A 59 8.55 -1.63 -5.93
N GLU A 60 7.79 -0.65 -5.47
CA GLU A 60 7.56 0.63 -6.15
C GLU A 60 8.53 1.67 -5.63
N GLU A 61 9.48 2.08 -6.47
CA GLU A 61 10.45 3.13 -6.17
C GLU A 61 9.90 4.54 -6.44
N ASN A 62 8.85 4.65 -7.25
CA ASN A 62 8.20 5.91 -7.66
C ASN A 62 9.18 7.04 -8.06
N PRO A 63 10.08 6.82 -9.05
CA PRO A 63 11.06 7.82 -9.47
C PRO A 63 10.44 9.14 -9.97
N GLU A 64 9.19 9.09 -10.47
CA GLU A 64 8.43 10.24 -10.93
C GLU A 64 8.01 11.19 -9.80
N LEU A 65 8.05 10.75 -8.55
CA LEU A 65 7.82 11.62 -7.41
C LEU A 65 9.03 12.52 -7.14
N PRO A 66 8.81 13.79 -6.73
CA PRO A 66 9.90 14.68 -6.37
C PRO A 66 10.79 14.06 -5.28
N GLU A 67 12.11 14.12 -5.45
CA GLU A 67 13.07 13.41 -4.60
C GLU A 67 12.88 13.67 -3.10
N LYS A 68 12.63 14.93 -2.73
CA LYS A 68 12.42 15.34 -1.33
C LYS A 68 11.16 14.75 -0.68
N SER A 69 10.21 14.32 -1.49
CA SER A 69 8.94 13.74 -1.05
C SER A 69 8.70 12.37 -1.67
N ARG A 70 9.75 11.72 -2.19
CA ARG A 70 9.64 10.40 -2.79
C ARG A 70 9.32 9.40 -1.71
N VAL A 71 8.39 8.51 -2.03
CA VAL A 71 7.96 7.45 -1.15
C VAL A 71 7.91 6.16 -1.93
N CYS A 72 8.23 5.08 -1.26
CA CYS A 72 8.26 3.74 -1.80
C CYS A 72 7.25 2.86 -1.05
N TRP A 73 6.86 1.75 -1.67
CA TRP A 73 6.08 0.71 -1.01
C TRP A 73 6.24 -0.62 -1.74
N TRP A 74 5.93 -1.72 -1.07
CA TRP A 74 5.76 -3.01 -1.72
C TRP A 74 4.28 -3.20 -2.01
N VAL A 75 3.99 -3.57 -3.26
CA VAL A 75 2.71 -4.10 -3.68
C VAL A 75 2.71 -5.56 -3.35
N ILE A 76 1.74 -6.01 -2.56
CA ILE A 76 1.58 -7.39 -2.10
C ILE A 76 0.37 -7.96 -2.82
N ALA A 77 0.48 -9.13 -3.43
CA ALA A 77 -0.62 -9.80 -4.13
C ALA A 77 -0.55 -11.31 -3.91
N LYS A 78 -1.72 -11.97 -3.91
CA LYS A 78 -1.76 -13.45 -3.83
C LYS A 78 -1.58 -14.09 -5.20
N PHE A 79 -2.18 -13.50 -6.22
CA PHE A 79 -2.28 -14.06 -7.57
C PHE A 79 -1.43 -13.27 -8.57
N GLU A 80 -0.80 -13.99 -9.50
CA GLU A 80 0.10 -13.40 -10.51
C GLU A 80 -0.62 -12.43 -11.44
N ASP A 81 -1.87 -12.72 -11.83
CA ASP A 81 -2.69 -11.87 -12.70
C ASP A 81 -2.97 -10.50 -12.06
N VAL A 82 -3.16 -10.47 -10.75
CA VAL A 82 -3.35 -9.22 -9.98
C VAL A 82 -2.08 -8.38 -10.02
N LEU A 83 -0.92 -8.99 -9.76
CA LEU A 83 0.36 -8.28 -9.77
C LEU A 83 0.76 -7.83 -11.19
N ALA A 84 0.51 -8.67 -12.20
CA ALA A 84 0.73 -8.36 -13.60
C ALA A 84 -0.18 -7.22 -14.08
N GLY A 85 -1.46 -7.24 -13.70
CA GLY A 85 -2.40 -6.17 -14.00
C GLY A 85 -1.99 -4.83 -13.38
N TYR A 86 -1.56 -4.86 -12.12
CA TYR A 86 -0.98 -3.68 -11.46
C TYR A 86 0.24 -3.14 -12.23
N ARG A 87 1.21 -3.99 -12.56
CA ARG A 87 2.41 -3.62 -13.32
C ARG A 87 2.08 -3.09 -14.72
N ALA A 88 1.05 -3.62 -15.37
CA ALA A 88 0.61 -3.14 -16.68
C ALA A 88 0.06 -1.71 -16.61
N LEU A 89 -0.65 -1.33 -15.53
CA LEU A 89 -1.06 0.06 -15.32
C LEU A 89 0.13 0.98 -15.10
N ARG A 90 1.13 0.55 -14.32
CA ARG A 90 2.38 1.29 -14.12
C ARG A 90 3.15 1.47 -15.43
N GLY A 91 3.24 0.43 -16.25
CA GLY A 91 3.86 0.47 -17.57
C GLY A 91 3.16 1.43 -18.56
N ARG A 92 1.91 1.83 -18.29
CA ARG A 92 1.19 2.87 -19.05
C ARG A 92 1.43 4.29 -18.51
N GLY A 93 2.30 4.44 -17.50
CA GLY A 93 2.61 5.72 -16.86
C GLY A 93 1.62 6.14 -15.77
N LEU A 94 0.67 5.28 -15.39
CA LEU A 94 -0.28 5.61 -14.30
C LEU A 94 0.38 5.40 -12.95
N ASN A 95 0.08 6.24 -11.95
CA ASN A 95 0.53 6.07 -10.57
C ASN A 95 -0.68 6.05 -9.63
N VAL A 96 -0.68 5.14 -8.65
CA VAL A 96 -1.79 5.00 -7.70
C VAL A 96 -2.03 6.26 -6.85
N CYS A 97 -1.01 7.08 -6.63
CA CYS A 97 -1.12 8.35 -5.92
C CYS A 97 -2.08 9.33 -6.59
N TRP A 98 -2.20 9.30 -7.92
CA TRP A 98 -2.99 10.27 -8.69
C TRP A 98 -4.14 9.60 -9.44
N GLU A 99 -3.93 8.38 -9.95
CA GLU A 99 -4.89 7.65 -10.76
C GLU A 99 -5.51 6.45 -10.01
N PHE A 100 -5.79 6.59 -8.71
CA PHE A 100 -6.35 5.53 -7.86
C PHE A 100 -7.52 4.77 -8.48
N GLY A 101 -8.41 5.46 -9.21
CA GLY A 101 -9.55 4.85 -9.89
C GLY A 101 -9.18 3.72 -10.85
N ALA A 102 -8.03 3.83 -11.54
CA ALA A 102 -7.53 2.78 -12.43
C ALA A 102 -7.04 1.55 -11.65
N PHE A 103 -6.50 1.74 -10.45
CA PHE A 103 -5.97 0.67 -9.60
C PHE A 103 -7.01 0.03 -8.68
N ALA A 104 -8.17 0.66 -8.49
CA ALA A 104 -9.24 0.20 -7.60
C ALA A 104 -9.67 -1.27 -7.79
N PRO A 105 -9.74 -1.85 -9.01
CA PRO A 105 -10.09 -3.26 -9.21
C PRO A 105 -9.11 -4.25 -8.56
N TYR A 106 -7.87 -3.84 -8.31
CA TYR A 106 -6.84 -4.64 -7.67
C TYR A 106 -6.75 -4.40 -6.15
N LEU A 107 -7.03 -3.16 -5.72
CA LEU A 107 -6.87 -2.71 -4.32
C LEU A 107 -8.16 -2.75 -3.49
N GLY A 108 -9.27 -3.20 -4.08
CA GLY A 108 -10.59 -3.16 -3.47
C GLY A 108 -10.70 -4.04 -2.22
N TYR A 109 -11.32 -3.48 -1.19
CA TYR A 109 -11.75 -4.14 0.05
C TYR A 109 -13.21 -4.63 -0.04
N ASN A 110 -13.85 -4.48 -1.19
CA ASN A 110 -15.31 -4.43 -1.32
C ASN A 110 -15.94 -5.72 -1.86
N LEU A 111 -15.19 -6.81 -1.87
CA LEU A 111 -15.72 -8.10 -2.27
C LEU A 111 -15.67 -9.01 -1.04
N ALA A 112 -16.78 -9.05 -0.31
CA ALA A 112 -17.03 -10.14 0.62
C ALA A 112 -17.45 -11.36 -0.20
N PHE A 113 -16.89 -12.52 0.13
CA PHE A 113 -17.22 -13.79 -0.51
C PHE A 113 -17.76 -14.76 0.55
N GLY A 114 -18.58 -15.73 0.12
CA GLY A 114 -19.14 -16.76 0.98
C GLY A 114 -20.51 -16.45 1.57
N GLU A 115 -21.03 -17.37 2.38
CA GLU A 115 -22.34 -17.26 3.01
C GLU A 115 -22.40 -16.05 3.97
N GLY A 116 -23.39 -15.18 3.80
CA GLY A 116 -23.52 -13.95 4.58
C GLY A 116 -22.74 -12.74 4.03
N ALA A 117 -22.06 -12.88 2.89
CA ALA A 117 -21.43 -11.74 2.19
C ALA A 117 -22.43 -10.64 1.83
N ASP A 118 -23.67 -11.02 1.51
CA ASP A 118 -24.81 -10.12 1.26
C ASP A 118 -25.21 -9.27 2.47
N LYS A 119 -24.84 -9.70 3.69
CA LYS A 119 -25.14 -9.01 4.95
C LYS A 119 -24.04 -8.04 5.36
N VAL A 120 -22.90 -8.04 4.68
CA VAL A 120 -21.81 -7.09 4.92
C VAL A 120 -22.28 -5.71 4.51
N LYS A 121 -22.37 -4.78 5.47
CA LYS A 121 -22.64 -3.37 5.18
C LYS A 121 -21.32 -2.66 4.86
N PRO A 122 -20.99 -2.38 3.59
CA PRO A 122 -19.77 -1.67 3.27
C PRO A 122 -19.82 -0.27 3.89
N ARG A 123 -18.94 0.02 4.84
CA ARG A 123 -18.76 1.37 5.36
C ARG A 123 -17.84 2.11 4.39
N ARG A 124 -18.39 3.04 3.60
CA ARG A 124 -17.56 3.98 2.85
C ARG A 124 -16.71 4.78 3.84
N ARG A 125 -15.42 4.97 3.51
CA ARG A 125 -14.58 5.91 4.26
C ARG A 125 -15.23 7.30 4.16
N GLU A 126 -15.65 7.82 5.30
CA GLU A 126 -16.04 9.22 5.44
C GLU A 126 -14.80 10.11 5.31
N GLU A 127 -14.99 11.33 4.82
CA GLU A 127 -13.93 12.34 4.78
C GLU A 127 -13.46 12.61 6.22
N LYS A 128 -12.19 12.33 6.51
CA LYS A 128 -11.64 12.45 7.86
C LYS A 128 -11.15 13.86 8.11
N ARG A 129 -11.59 14.47 9.21
CA ARG A 129 -10.97 15.69 9.76
C ARG A 129 -9.73 15.29 10.57
N GLY A 130 -8.56 15.23 9.92
CA GLY A 130 -7.26 15.07 10.60
C GLY A 130 -6.28 14.09 9.94
N VAL A 131 -5.01 14.18 10.34
CA VAL A 131 -3.92 13.31 9.87
C VAL A 131 -4.09 11.90 10.46
N ASP A 132 -4.19 10.88 9.61
CA ASP A 132 -4.33 9.50 10.06
C ASP A 132 -3.03 8.94 10.70
N THR A 133 -3.04 7.70 11.18
CA THR A 133 -1.86 7.11 11.84
C THR A 133 -0.69 6.97 10.88
N VAL A 134 -0.93 6.67 9.61
CA VAL A 134 0.13 6.63 8.58
C VAL A 134 0.74 8.01 8.42
N GLY A 135 -0.09 9.06 8.30
CA GLY A 135 0.40 10.42 8.24
C GLY A 135 1.14 10.82 9.52
N ARG A 136 0.65 10.47 10.71
CA ARG A 136 1.32 10.83 11.98
C ARG A 136 2.66 10.12 12.19
N VAL A 137 2.78 8.86 11.79
CA VAL A 137 3.99 8.05 12.02
C VAL A 137 4.98 8.18 10.86
N LEU A 138 4.48 8.13 9.62
CA LEU A 138 5.31 8.05 8.41
C LEU A 138 5.47 9.41 7.70
N PHE A 139 4.48 10.31 7.80
CA PHE A 139 4.48 11.62 7.14
C PHE A 139 4.15 12.78 8.09
N PRO A 140 4.93 13.03 9.16
CA PRO A 140 4.56 13.98 10.21
C PRO A 140 4.28 15.42 9.71
N ASN A 141 4.71 15.77 8.50
CA ASN A 141 4.44 17.04 7.83
C ASN A 141 3.27 17.02 6.81
N GLY A 142 2.42 15.98 6.82
CA GLY A 142 1.20 15.91 5.99
C GLY A 142 1.43 15.56 4.51
N GLY A 143 2.56 14.96 4.15
CA GLY A 143 3.00 14.75 2.77
C GLY A 143 2.34 13.62 1.97
N TRP A 144 1.09 13.24 2.26
CA TRP A 144 0.39 12.18 1.51
C TRP A 144 -1.03 12.56 1.07
N PRO A 145 -1.42 12.33 -0.20
CA PRO A 145 -0.55 11.92 -1.31
C PRO A 145 0.40 13.06 -1.74
N PRO A 146 1.58 12.76 -2.31
CA PRO A 146 2.47 13.78 -2.85
C PRO A 146 1.82 14.51 -4.04
N PRO A 147 2.07 15.82 -4.21
CA PRO A 147 1.51 16.58 -5.32
C PRO A 147 1.99 16.03 -6.66
N LYS A 148 1.11 16.06 -7.67
CA LYS A 148 1.46 15.67 -9.05
C LYS A 148 2.38 16.74 -9.65
N PRO A 149 3.53 16.37 -10.27
CA PRO A 149 4.37 17.33 -10.97
C PRO A 149 3.59 18.08 -12.07
N GLU A 150 3.81 19.39 -12.21
CA GLU A 150 3.21 20.17 -13.29
C GLU A 150 3.72 19.67 -14.65
N GLY A 151 2.81 19.42 -15.61
CA GLY A 151 3.16 19.01 -16.98
C GLY A 151 3.19 17.49 -17.23
N MET A 152 2.68 16.68 -16.30
CA MET A 152 2.50 15.22 -16.43
C MET A 152 1.05 14.80 -16.64
#